data_AF-A0A3D4PAE4-F1
#
_entry.id   AF-A0A3D4PAE4-F1
#
_cell.length_a   1.000
_cell.length_b   1.000
_cell.length_c   1.000
_cell.angle_alpha   90.00
_cell.angle_beta   90.00
_cell.angle_gamma   90.00
#
_symmetry.space_group_name_H-M   'P 1'
#
loop_
_entity.id
_entity.type
_entity.pdbx_description
1 polymer ?
#
loop_
_entity_poly.entity_id
_entity_poly.type
_entity_poly.pdbx_seq_one_letter_code
_entity_poly.pdbx_strand_id
1 'polypeptide(L)'
;IGILLVCSILACVGLNLASGITTFAGALVALGVYAVGKTFFWPTMLAVIGDRFPRTGAVAMSIMGGIGMMSAGLIGSAGLGYAKDRYAGETLKVADVQVYEEYKADSTSQFLFFGEVTGLDGQKFEEIKKLPEAERSEAEKLVVESSITGDRKTLVADSFIPGTMAVIYLLLFFYFKSIGGYKTVHLAGTKAEEIDKNDVVIPAHES
;
A
#
# COMPACT_ATOMS: atom_id res chain seq x y z
N ILE A 1 10.24 -11.24 10.41
CA ILE A 1 10.67 -11.08 8.99
C ILE A 1 9.97 -12.06 8.06
N GLY A 2 9.90 -13.37 8.36
CA GLY A 2 9.13 -14.31 7.52
C GLY A 2 7.67 -13.90 7.30
N ILE A 3 7.00 -13.38 8.33
CA ILE A 3 5.63 -12.86 8.19
C ILE A 3 5.55 -11.60 7.30
N LEU A 4 6.54 -10.71 7.36
CA LEU A 4 6.62 -9.51 6.50
C LEU A 4 6.77 -9.90 5.03
N LEU A 5 7.59 -10.90 4.74
CA LEU A 5 7.73 -11.46 3.39
C LEU A 5 6.39 -12.00 2.86
N VAL A 6 5.69 -12.82 3.66
CA VAL A 6 4.38 -13.37 3.26
C VAL A 6 3.35 -12.25 3.05
N CYS A 7 3.32 -11.24 3.93
CA CYS A 7 2.42 -10.09 3.80
C CYS A 7 2.69 -9.28 2.53
N SER A 8 3.96 -9.02 2.20
CA SER A 8 4.33 -8.31 0.97
C SER A 8 3.94 -9.09 -0.29
N ILE A 9 4.12 -10.42 -0.29
CA ILE A 9 3.71 -11.27 -1.41
C ILE A 9 2.19 -11.23 -1.57
N LEU A 10 1.42 -11.40 -0.49
CA LEU A 10 -0.03 -11.35 -0.52
C LEU A 10 -0.55 -9.98 -0.98
N ALA A 11 0.06 -8.88 -0.53
CA ALA A 11 -0.30 -7.54 -0.97
C ALA A 11 -0.04 -7.33 -2.48
N CYS A 12 1.13 -7.79 -2.97
CA CYS A 12 1.47 -7.72 -4.40
C CYS A 12 0.50 -8.55 -5.26
N VAL A 13 0.21 -9.78 -4.83
CA VAL A 13 -0.75 -10.67 -5.51
C VAL A 13 -2.15 -10.09 -5.48
N GLY A 14 -2.62 -9.58 -4.34
CA GLY A 14 -3.96 -8.99 -4.20
C GLY A 14 -4.18 -7.79 -5.12
N LEU A 15 -3.19 -6.90 -5.27
CA LEU A 15 -3.25 -5.76 -6.20
C LEU A 15 -3.27 -6.20 -7.67
N ASN A 16 -2.44 -7.17 -8.05
CA ASN A 16 -2.44 -7.71 -9.42
C ASN A 16 -3.74 -8.43 -9.75
N LEU A 17 -4.29 -9.19 -8.80
CA LEU A 17 -5.60 -9.82 -8.94
C LEU A 17 -6.70 -8.77 -9.08
N ALA A 18 -6.69 -7.70 -8.27
CA ALA A 18 -7.68 -6.63 -8.34
C ALA A 18 -7.63 -5.88 -9.68
N SER A 19 -6.45 -5.74 -10.28
CA SER A 19 -6.31 -5.12 -11.61
C SER A 19 -6.93 -5.96 -12.73
N GLY A 20 -6.85 -7.29 -12.65
CA GLY A 20 -7.33 -8.19 -13.70
C GLY A 20 -8.83 -8.54 -13.64
N ILE A 21 -9.50 -8.26 -12.52
CA ILE A 21 -10.88 -8.70 -12.31
C ILE A 21 -11.89 -7.64 -12.75
N THR A 22 -12.93 -8.07 -13.46
CA THR A 22 -14.06 -7.24 -13.91
C THR A 22 -15.34 -7.48 -13.11
N THR A 23 -15.41 -8.55 -12.31
CA THR A 23 -16.59 -8.92 -11.53
C THR A 23 -16.54 -8.36 -10.11
N PHE A 24 -17.68 -7.88 -9.61
CA PHE A 24 -17.78 -7.31 -8.26
C PHE A 24 -17.35 -8.31 -7.18
N ALA A 25 -17.85 -9.54 -7.23
CA ALA A 25 -17.50 -10.59 -6.26
C ALA A 25 -16.00 -10.94 -6.30
N GLY A 26 -15.40 -11.03 -7.49
CA GLY A 26 -13.97 -11.28 -7.62
C GLY A 26 -13.12 -10.12 -7.09
N ALA A 27 -13.56 -8.87 -7.32
CA ALA A 27 -12.88 -7.68 -6.81
C ALA A 27 -12.88 -7.65 -5.28
N LEU A 28 -13.99 -8.03 -4.63
CA LEU A 28 -14.04 -8.16 -3.16
C LEU A 28 -13.06 -9.21 -2.64
N VAL A 29 -12.93 -10.35 -3.32
CA VAL A 29 -11.96 -11.39 -2.93
C VAL A 29 -10.53 -10.90 -3.10
N ALA A 30 -10.19 -10.26 -4.24
CA ALA A 30 -8.85 -9.75 -4.49
C ALA A 30 -8.45 -8.63 -3.53
N LEU A 31 -9.36 -7.67 -3.29
CA LEU A 31 -9.17 -6.62 -2.29
C LEU A 31 -9.12 -7.19 -0.87
N GLY A 32 -9.83 -8.29 -0.60
CA GLY A 32 -9.72 -9.04 0.65
C GLY A 32 -8.33 -9.63 0.87
N VAL A 33 -7.75 -10.28 -0.14
CA VAL A 33 -6.37 -10.80 -0.09
C VAL A 33 -5.36 -9.67 0.15
N TYR A 34 -5.52 -8.56 -0.55
CA TYR A 34 -4.72 -7.35 -0.33
C TYR A 34 -4.87 -6.80 1.10
N ALA A 35 -6.10 -6.70 1.61
CA ALA A 35 -6.41 -6.19 2.94
C ALA A 35 -5.81 -7.07 4.03
N VAL A 36 -5.85 -8.39 3.88
CA VAL A 36 -5.17 -9.33 4.79
C VAL A 36 -3.67 -9.05 4.81
N GLY A 37 -3.03 -8.92 3.64
CA GLY A 37 -1.60 -8.59 3.55
C GLY A 37 -1.25 -7.26 4.22
N LYS A 38 -2.05 -6.19 3.99
CA LYS A 38 -1.82 -4.88 4.61
C LYS A 38 -2.05 -4.85 6.12
N THR A 39 -3.04 -5.60 6.63
CA THR A 39 -3.42 -5.58 8.05
C THR A 39 -2.30 -6.13 8.95
N PHE A 40 -1.61 -7.18 8.50
CA PHE A 40 -0.50 -7.76 9.26
C PHE A 40 0.83 -7.03 9.05
N PHE A 41 0.94 -6.21 8.00
CA PHE A 41 2.17 -5.49 7.68
C PHE A 41 2.58 -4.53 8.80
N TRP A 42 1.62 -3.75 9.29
CA TRP A 42 1.90 -2.70 10.27
C TRP A 42 2.27 -3.24 11.66
N PRO A 43 1.49 -4.15 12.29
CA PRO A 43 1.83 -4.68 13.60
C PRO A 43 3.15 -5.46 13.59
N THR A 44 3.42 -6.22 12.52
CA THR A 44 4.65 -7.03 12.44
C THR A 44 5.88 -6.18 12.15
N MET A 45 5.75 -5.07 11.42
CA MET A 45 6.81 -4.10 11.25
C MET A 45 7.14 -3.40 12.57
N LEU A 46 6.12 -2.96 13.33
CA LEU A 46 6.31 -2.35 14.64
C LEU A 46 6.91 -3.32 15.67
N ALA A 47 6.51 -4.59 15.66
CA ALA A 47 7.08 -5.62 16.52
C ALA A 47 8.59 -5.82 16.28
N VAL A 48 9.02 -5.87 15.02
CA VAL A 48 10.46 -5.99 14.66
C VAL A 48 11.26 -4.78 15.15
N ILE A 49 10.68 -3.58 15.12
CA ILE A 49 11.32 -2.37 15.63
C ILE A 49 11.45 -2.43 17.17
N GLY A 50 10.42 -2.88 17.86
CA GLY A 50 10.44 -3.07 19.31
C GLY A 50 11.55 -4.01 19.78
N ASP A 51 11.70 -5.14 19.10
CA ASP A 51 12.75 -6.12 19.39
C ASP A 51 14.16 -5.59 19.13
N ARG A 52 14.31 -4.65 18.18
CA ARG A 52 15.63 -4.15 17.76
C ARG A 52 16.08 -2.90 18.52
N PHE A 53 15.14 -2.09 19.01
CA PHE A 53 15.41 -0.84 19.72
C PHE A 53 14.75 -0.80 21.12
N PRO A 54 15.08 -1.74 22.03
CA PRO A 54 14.42 -1.86 23.32
C PRO A 54 14.64 -0.65 24.25
N ARG A 55 15.76 0.07 24.12
CA ARG A 55 16.05 1.27 24.93
C ARG A 55 15.20 2.50 24.56
N THR A 56 14.61 2.51 23.38
CA THR A 56 13.79 3.63 22.87
C THR A 56 12.43 3.17 22.34
N GLY A 57 11.96 1.99 22.76
CA GLY A 57 10.85 1.26 22.13
C GLY A 57 9.60 2.11 21.91
N ALA A 58 9.03 2.71 22.96
CA ALA A 58 7.80 3.49 22.86
C ALA A 58 7.96 4.74 21.96
N VAL A 59 9.03 5.51 22.16
CA VAL A 59 9.28 6.76 21.40
C VAL A 59 9.57 6.47 19.93
N ALA A 60 10.40 5.47 19.64
CA ALA A 60 10.72 5.06 18.27
C ALA A 60 9.49 4.51 17.55
N MET A 61 8.66 3.71 18.23
CA MET A 61 7.39 3.21 17.68
C MET A 61 6.43 4.36 17.35
N SER A 62 6.27 5.35 18.24
CA SER A 62 5.39 6.50 17.99
C SER A 62 5.86 7.36 16.82
N ILE A 63 7.16 7.63 16.71
CA ILE A 63 7.73 8.42 15.60
C ILE A 63 7.57 7.68 14.27
N MET A 64 7.93 6.39 14.23
CA MET A 64 7.77 5.57 13.02
C MET A 64 6.30 5.46 12.60
N GLY A 65 5.39 5.32 13.58
CA GLY A 65 3.97 5.28 13.32
C GLY A 65 3.44 6.59 12.73
N GLY A 66 3.82 7.73 13.33
CA GLY A 66 3.42 9.05 12.87
C GLY A 66 3.97 9.40 11.48
N ILE A 67 5.27 9.17 11.25
CA ILE A 67 5.90 9.40 9.94
C ILE A 67 5.29 8.48 8.88
N GLY A 68 5.05 7.21 9.21
CA GLY A 68 4.46 6.25 8.29
C GLY A 68 3.05 6.65 7.85
N MET A 69 2.18 7.04 8.78
CA MET A 69 0.82 7.50 8.44
C MET A 69 0.83 8.83 7.68
N MET A 70 1.70 9.78 8.06
CA MET A 70 1.86 11.04 7.32
C MET A 70 2.35 10.81 5.89
N SER A 71 3.33 9.91 5.70
CA SER A 71 3.82 9.53 4.37
C SER A 71 2.73 8.86 3.53
N ALA A 72 1.94 7.94 4.11
CA ALA A 72 0.85 7.30 3.40
C ALA A 72 -0.24 8.32 2.99
N GLY A 73 -0.58 9.24 3.89
CA GLY A 73 -1.61 10.26 3.67
C GLY A 73 -1.18 11.32 2.66
N LEU A 74 -0.05 11.99 2.87
CA LEU A 74 0.36 13.13 2.04
C LEU A 74 1.02 12.71 0.73
N ILE A 75 1.93 11.74 0.80
CA ILE A 75 2.75 11.34 -0.35
C ILE A 75 2.06 10.22 -1.13
N GLY A 76 1.53 9.21 -0.42
CA GLY A 76 0.86 8.07 -1.04
C GLY A 76 -0.40 8.47 -1.82
N SER A 77 -1.29 9.26 -1.22
CA SER A 77 -2.53 9.67 -1.90
C SER A 77 -2.29 10.58 -3.10
N ALA A 78 -1.37 11.56 -2.97
CA ALA A 78 -1.02 12.45 -4.07
C ALA A 78 -0.31 11.71 -5.21
N GLY A 79 0.57 10.75 -4.89
CA GLY A 79 1.26 9.93 -5.88
C GLY A 79 0.30 8.99 -6.63
N LEU A 80 -0.65 8.38 -5.92
CA LEU A 80 -1.70 7.57 -6.53
C LEU A 80 -2.62 8.42 -7.41
N GLY A 81 -3.01 9.62 -6.96
CA GLY A 81 -3.79 10.57 -7.75
C GLY A 81 -3.09 10.93 -9.06
N TYR A 82 -1.80 11.31 -8.98
CA TYR A 82 -0.99 11.59 -10.15
C TYR A 82 -0.88 10.40 -11.11
N ALA A 83 -0.69 9.19 -10.59
CA ALA A 83 -0.63 7.98 -11.41
C ALA A 83 -1.98 7.72 -12.13
N LYS A 84 -3.11 7.90 -11.42
CA LYS A 84 -4.44 7.80 -12.03
C LYS A 84 -4.64 8.80 -13.14
N ASP A 85 -4.32 10.08 -12.89
CA ASP A 85 -4.45 11.15 -13.88
C ASP A 85 -3.59 10.87 -15.11
N ARG A 86 -2.34 10.47 -14.89
CA ARG A 86 -1.42 10.09 -15.96
C ARG A 86 -1.99 8.95 -16.80
N TYR A 87 -2.36 7.84 -16.18
CA TYR A 87 -2.77 6.65 -16.92
C TYR A 87 -4.12 6.83 -17.57
N ALA A 88 -5.08 7.51 -16.93
CA ALA A 88 -6.39 7.81 -17.51
C ALA A 88 -6.30 8.79 -18.68
N GLY A 89 -5.46 9.82 -18.57
CA GLY A 89 -5.17 10.75 -19.66
C GLY A 89 -4.48 10.05 -20.83
N GLU A 90 -3.46 9.21 -20.56
CA GLU A 90 -2.78 8.43 -21.60
C GLU A 90 -3.72 7.43 -22.29
N THR A 91 -4.58 6.72 -21.55
CA THR A 91 -5.52 5.77 -22.16
C THR A 91 -6.55 6.45 -23.03
N LEU A 92 -7.15 7.56 -22.56
CA LEU A 92 -8.14 8.28 -23.35
C LEU A 92 -7.51 8.91 -24.60
N LYS A 93 -6.32 9.50 -24.48
CA LYS A 93 -5.60 10.09 -25.61
C LYS A 93 -5.24 9.06 -26.69
N VAL A 94 -4.92 7.83 -26.30
CA VAL A 94 -4.66 6.72 -27.23
C VAL A 94 -5.95 6.22 -27.87
N ALA A 95 -7.05 6.22 -27.12
CA ALA A 95 -8.35 5.76 -27.60
C ALA A 95 -8.98 6.77 -28.58
N ASP A 96 -9.08 8.05 -28.21
CA ASP A 96 -9.59 9.12 -29.04
C ASP A 96 -9.04 10.49 -28.61
N VAL A 97 -8.31 11.15 -29.52
CA VAL A 97 -7.69 12.46 -29.28
C VAL A 97 -8.73 13.57 -29.18
N GLN A 98 -9.85 13.49 -29.90
CA GLN A 98 -10.90 14.51 -29.87
C GLN A 98 -11.67 14.48 -28.56
N VAL A 99 -12.04 13.28 -28.10
CA VAL A 99 -12.69 13.08 -26.79
C VAL A 99 -11.74 13.46 -25.66
N TYR A 100 -10.44 13.16 -25.79
CA TYR A 100 -9.44 13.62 -24.82
C TYR A 100 -9.39 15.15 -24.71
N GLU A 101 -9.39 15.89 -25.82
CA GLU A 101 -9.35 17.36 -25.79
C GLU A 101 -10.62 17.97 -25.19
N GLU A 102 -11.77 17.31 -25.32
CA GLU A 102 -13.04 17.72 -24.74
C GLU A 102 -13.15 17.42 -23.23
N TYR A 103 -12.60 16.29 -22.79
CA TYR A 103 -12.74 15.77 -21.41
C TYR A 103 -11.48 15.88 -20.55
N LYS A 104 -10.38 16.42 -21.06
CA LYS A 104 -9.20 16.72 -20.24
C LYS A 104 -9.51 17.80 -19.21
N ALA A 105 -8.85 17.71 -18.06
CA ALA A 105 -8.87 18.77 -17.07
C ALA A 105 -8.13 20.01 -17.56
N ASP A 106 -8.62 21.20 -17.18
CA ASP A 106 -7.92 22.47 -17.44
C ASP A 106 -6.64 22.61 -16.59
N SER A 107 -6.58 21.93 -15.44
CA SER A 107 -5.42 21.92 -14.55
C SER A 107 -4.57 20.67 -14.72
N THR A 108 -3.25 20.84 -14.69
CA THR A 108 -2.28 19.75 -14.64
C THR A 108 -2.03 19.31 -13.21
N SER A 109 -1.86 18.00 -13.03
CA SER A 109 -1.42 17.38 -11.77
C SER A 109 0.11 17.20 -11.82
N GLN A 110 0.79 17.59 -10.75
CA GLN A 110 2.22 17.36 -10.58
C GLN A 110 2.46 16.63 -9.26
N PHE A 111 3.38 15.66 -9.27
CA PHE A 111 3.78 14.95 -8.07
C PHE A 111 5.29 15.06 -7.85
N LEU A 112 5.69 15.65 -6.72
CA LEU A 112 7.10 15.82 -6.34
C LEU A 112 7.96 16.37 -7.50
N PHE A 113 8.93 15.57 -7.96
CA PHE A 113 9.88 15.89 -9.03
C PHE A 113 9.47 15.30 -10.39
N PHE A 114 8.29 14.68 -10.49
CA PHE A 114 7.75 14.18 -11.76
C PHE A 114 7.16 15.31 -12.58
N GLY A 115 7.13 15.12 -13.91
CA GLY A 115 6.57 16.10 -14.84
C GLY A 115 5.06 16.28 -14.67
N GLU A 116 4.53 17.37 -15.20
CA GLU A 116 3.09 17.64 -15.21
C GLU A 116 2.34 16.64 -16.07
N VAL A 117 1.19 16.16 -15.59
CA VAL A 117 0.27 15.29 -16.33
C VAL A 117 -1.13 15.88 -16.31
N THR A 118 -1.87 15.70 -17.41
CA THR A 118 -3.27 16.12 -17.50
C THR A 118 -4.15 14.90 -17.37
N GLY A 119 -4.97 14.88 -16.32
CA GLY A 119 -5.99 13.86 -16.11
C GLY A 119 -7.31 14.20 -16.81
N LEU A 120 -8.33 13.41 -16.49
CA LEU A 120 -9.71 13.69 -16.90
C LEU A 120 -10.31 14.79 -16.02
N ASP A 121 -11.19 15.60 -16.58
CA ASP A 121 -11.97 16.57 -15.81
C ASP A 121 -12.89 15.84 -14.81
N GLY A 122 -12.63 16.06 -13.53
CA GLY A 122 -13.35 15.37 -12.46
C GLY A 122 -14.84 15.73 -12.39
N GLN A 123 -15.25 16.93 -12.82
CA GLN A 123 -16.66 17.32 -12.80
C GLN A 123 -17.43 16.62 -13.93
N LYS A 124 -16.93 16.72 -15.17
CA LYS A 124 -17.51 16.05 -16.33
C LYS A 124 -17.56 14.53 -16.13
N PHE A 125 -16.51 13.96 -15.56
CA PHE A 125 -16.44 12.53 -15.30
C PHE A 125 -17.45 12.06 -14.25
N GLU A 126 -17.65 12.82 -13.17
CA GLU A 126 -18.63 12.48 -12.13
C GLU A 126 -20.08 12.68 -12.61
N GLU A 127 -20.33 13.60 -13.54
CA GLU A 127 -21.62 13.73 -14.23
C GLU A 127 -21.93 12.49 -15.08
N ILE A 128 -20.96 12.01 -15.87
CA ILE A 128 -21.10 10.79 -16.67
C ILE A 128 -21.41 9.57 -15.79
N LYS A 129 -20.74 9.44 -14.65
CA LYS A 129 -20.95 8.32 -13.73
C LYS A 129 -22.35 8.25 -13.14
N LYS A 130 -23.02 9.39 -12.97
CA LYS A 130 -24.40 9.46 -12.45
C LYS A 130 -25.41 9.01 -13.50
N LEU A 131 -25.09 9.12 -14.78
CA LEU A 131 -25.94 8.64 -15.87
C LEU A 131 -25.93 7.10 -15.92
N PRO A 132 -27.08 6.45 -16.15
CA PRO A 132 -27.14 5.04 -16.48
C PRO A 132 -26.31 4.73 -17.73
N GLU A 133 -25.69 3.55 -17.79
CA GLU A 133 -24.86 3.15 -18.93
C GLU A 133 -25.60 3.19 -20.28
N ALA A 134 -26.92 2.97 -20.26
CA ALA A 134 -27.79 3.01 -21.44
C ALA A 134 -28.02 4.43 -22.00
N GLU A 135 -27.81 5.47 -21.19
CA GLU A 135 -28.02 6.87 -21.57
C GLU A 135 -26.71 7.57 -21.99
N ARG A 136 -25.57 6.90 -21.79
CA ARG A 136 -24.26 7.43 -22.15
C ARG A 136 -24.03 7.38 -23.66
N SER A 137 -23.54 8.47 -24.21
CA SER A 137 -23.00 8.51 -25.57
C SER A 137 -21.76 7.61 -25.70
N GLU A 138 -21.39 7.28 -26.94
CA GLU A 138 -20.17 6.49 -27.21
C GLU A 138 -18.91 7.17 -26.65
N ALA A 139 -18.82 8.50 -26.72
CA ALA A 139 -17.72 9.27 -26.14
C ALA A 139 -17.66 9.13 -24.61
N GLU A 140 -18.81 9.21 -23.93
CA GLU A 140 -18.89 9.08 -22.47
C GLU A 140 -18.57 7.66 -22.00
N LYS A 141 -19.00 6.63 -22.74
CA LYS A 141 -18.59 5.25 -22.49
C LYS A 141 -17.07 5.09 -22.63
N LEU A 142 -16.48 5.69 -23.65
CA LEU A 142 -15.04 5.66 -23.89
C LEU A 142 -14.25 6.35 -22.77
N VAL A 143 -14.73 7.48 -22.25
CA VAL A 143 -14.14 8.16 -21.08
C VAL A 143 -14.17 7.25 -19.85
N VAL A 144 -15.32 6.60 -19.58
CA VAL A 144 -15.46 5.65 -18.46
C VAL A 144 -14.54 4.44 -18.65
N GLU A 145 -14.48 3.83 -19.81
CA GLU A 145 -13.60 2.69 -20.09
C GLU A 145 -12.11 3.07 -19.95
N SER A 146 -11.73 4.25 -20.45
CA SER A 146 -10.37 4.78 -20.35
C SER A 146 -9.97 5.00 -18.89
N SER A 147 -10.88 5.53 -18.07
CA SER A 147 -10.66 5.70 -16.64
C SER A 147 -10.48 4.37 -15.90
N ILE A 148 -11.30 3.35 -16.21
CA ILE A 148 -11.21 2.01 -15.61
C ILE A 148 -9.86 1.36 -15.99
N THR A 149 -9.48 1.48 -17.26
CA THR A 149 -8.19 0.96 -17.74
C THR A 149 -7.01 1.69 -17.09
N GLY A 150 -7.12 3.01 -16.90
CA GLY A 150 -6.15 3.82 -16.18
C GLY A 150 -6.01 3.41 -14.71
N ASP A 151 -7.12 3.21 -14.01
CA ASP A 151 -7.16 2.69 -12.64
C ASP A 151 -6.49 1.32 -12.53
N ARG A 152 -6.75 0.41 -13.48
CA ARG A 152 -6.10 -0.92 -13.51
C ARG A 152 -4.60 -0.84 -13.68
N LYS A 153 -4.11 0.01 -14.59
CA LYS A 153 -2.68 0.27 -14.76
C LYS A 153 -2.08 0.88 -13.49
N THR A 154 -2.81 1.76 -12.82
CA THR A 154 -2.41 2.32 -11.53
C THR A 154 -2.27 1.23 -10.46
N LEU A 155 -3.19 0.26 -10.38
CA LEU A 155 -3.11 -0.85 -9.44
C LEU A 155 -1.89 -1.75 -9.70
N VAL A 156 -1.55 -1.99 -10.97
CA VAL A 156 -0.32 -2.74 -11.32
C VAL A 156 0.91 -1.93 -10.92
N ALA A 157 0.93 -0.62 -11.21
CA ALA A 157 2.02 0.26 -10.80
C ALA A 157 2.20 0.27 -9.27
N ASP A 158 1.11 0.39 -8.52
CA ASP A 158 1.10 0.34 -7.05
C ASP A 158 1.62 -1.01 -6.53
N SER A 159 1.36 -2.12 -7.23
CA SER A 159 1.82 -3.46 -6.83
C SER A 159 3.35 -3.63 -6.83
N PHE A 160 4.09 -2.80 -7.57
CA PHE A 160 5.56 -2.83 -7.53
C PHE A 160 6.12 -2.39 -6.18
N ILE A 161 5.39 -1.57 -5.42
CA ILE A 161 5.81 -1.12 -4.09
C ILE A 161 5.90 -2.33 -3.13
N PRO A 162 4.82 -3.10 -2.86
CA PRO A 162 4.93 -4.30 -2.05
C PRO A 162 5.78 -5.39 -2.71
N GLY A 163 5.84 -5.46 -4.05
CA GLY A 163 6.75 -6.36 -4.76
C GLY A 163 8.23 -6.11 -4.42
N THR A 164 8.65 -4.84 -4.42
CA THR A 164 10.01 -4.44 -4.03
C THR A 164 10.27 -4.75 -2.56
N MET A 165 9.29 -4.50 -1.68
CA MET A 165 9.39 -4.86 -0.26
C MET A 165 9.55 -6.37 -0.07
N ALA A 166 8.85 -7.20 -0.85
CA ALA A 166 9.00 -8.64 -0.81
C ALA A 166 10.44 -9.06 -1.15
N VAL A 167 11.05 -8.46 -2.17
CA VAL A 167 12.46 -8.73 -2.53
C VAL A 167 13.41 -8.33 -1.39
N ILE A 168 13.21 -7.16 -0.78
CA ILE A 168 14.03 -6.72 0.36
C ILE A 168 13.90 -7.69 1.54
N TYR A 169 12.67 -8.10 1.89
CA TYR A 169 12.47 -9.05 2.98
C TYR A 169 12.99 -10.45 2.64
N LEU A 170 12.99 -10.85 1.37
CA LEU A 170 13.60 -12.09 0.91
C LEU A 170 15.12 -12.05 1.13
N LEU A 171 15.78 -10.95 0.73
CA LEU A 171 17.22 -10.76 0.96
C LEU A 171 17.55 -10.74 2.46
N LEU A 172 16.76 -10.03 3.27
CA LEU A 172 16.90 -10.03 4.72
C LEU A 172 16.68 -11.43 5.31
N PHE A 173 15.71 -12.18 4.81
CA PHE A 173 15.46 -13.55 5.26
C PHE A 173 16.67 -14.45 5.05
N PHE A 174 17.29 -14.39 3.86
CA PHE A 174 18.53 -15.13 3.58
C PHE A 174 19.71 -14.62 4.42
N TYR A 175 19.85 -13.32 4.59
CA TYR A 175 20.86 -12.72 5.46
C TYR A 175 20.74 -13.25 6.90
N PHE A 176 19.56 -13.17 7.53
CA PHE A 176 19.34 -13.68 8.88
C PHE A 176 19.53 -15.19 8.98
N LYS A 177 19.14 -15.95 7.96
CA LYS A 177 19.40 -17.39 7.88
C LYS A 177 20.91 -17.69 7.86
N SER A 178 21.71 -16.88 7.19
CA SER A 178 23.16 -17.06 7.08
C SER A 178 23.96 -16.74 8.36
N ILE A 179 23.43 -15.87 9.23
CA ILE A 179 24.09 -15.44 10.49
C ILE A 179 23.57 -16.15 11.74
N GLY A 180 22.79 -17.23 11.60
CA GLY A 180 22.31 -18.06 12.71
C GLY A 180 20.93 -17.67 13.27
N GLY A 181 20.10 -16.98 12.48
CA GLY A 181 18.70 -16.67 12.82
C GLY A 181 18.47 -15.25 13.34
N TYR A 182 17.19 -14.89 13.53
CA TYR A 182 16.81 -13.62 14.13
C TYR A 182 17.09 -13.69 15.64
N LYS A 183 18.16 -13.02 16.09
CA LYS A 183 18.49 -12.90 17.51
C LYS A 183 17.85 -11.64 18.08
N THR A 184 16.90 -11.81 18.98
CA THR A 184 16.36 -10.76 19.84
C THR A 184 17.50 -10.16 20.67
N VAL A 185 17.61 -8.84 20.67
CA VAL A 185 18.64 -8.14 21.46
C VAL A 185 18.10 -7.99 22.88
N HIS A 186 18.40 -8.94 23.76
CA HIS A 186 18.07 -8.82 25.18
C HIS A 186 19.02 -7.82 25.84
N LEU A 187 18.46 -6.82 26.53
CA LEU A 187 19.25 -5.95 27.39
C LEU A 187 19.73 -6.75 28.61
N ALA A 188 21.03 -6.70 28.89
CA ALA A 188 21.56 -7.17 30.16
C ALA A 188 20.92 -6.33 31.28
N GLY A 189 20.02 -6.93 32.08
CA GLY A 189 19.42 -6.27 33.23
C GLY A 189 17.98 -6.65 33.57
N THR A 190 17.21 -7.27 32.66
CA THR A 190 15.87 -7.77 33.01
C THR A 190 15.91 -9.29 32.91
N LYS A 191 16.16 -9.96 34.04
CA LYS A 191 15.81 -11.38 34.16
C LYS A 191 14.32 -11.48 33.85
N ALA A 192 13.95 -12.34 32.91
CA ALA A 192 12.56 -12.79 32.83
C ALA A 192 12.17 -13.28 34.22
N GLU A 193 11.08 -12.78 34.78
CA GLU A 193 10.47 -13.43 35.94
C GLU A 193 10.19 -14.86 35.53
N GLU A 194 10.96 -15.78 36.12
CA GLU A 194 10.68 -17.20 36.01
C GLU A 194 9.46 -17.45 36.88
N ILE A 195 8.29 -17.55 36.25
CA ILE A 195 7.07 -17.95 36.92
C ILE A 195 7.23 -19.44 37.26
N ASP A 196 7.54 -19.74 38.52
CA ASP A 196 7.47 -21.11 39.04
C ASP A 196 6.02 -21.60 38.96
N LYS A 197 5.82 -22.91 38.79
CA LYS A 197 4.54 -23.62 38.55
C LYS A 197 3.44 -23.36 39.59
N ASN A 198 3.71 -22.60 40.63
CA ASN A 198 2.80 -22.31 41.74
C ASN A 198 2.31 -20.85 41.80
N ASP A 199 2.59 -20.01 40.79
CA ASP A 199 2.12 -18.60 40.71
C ASP A 199 2.46 -17.76 41.96
N VAL A 200 3.61 -18.02 42.60
CA VAL A 200 4.08 -17.22 43.75
C VAL A 200 5.09 -16.18 43.27
N VAL A 201 4.70 -14.91 43.32
CA VAL A 201 5.61 -13.78 43.09
C VAL A 201 6.54 -13.63 44.30
N ILE A 202 7.83 -13.89 44.12
CA ILE A 202 8.85 -13.69 45.15
C ILE A 202 9.40 -12.26 44.99
N PRO A 203 9.16 -11.33 45.93
CA PRO A 203 9.73 -9.98 45.84
C PRO A 203 11.24 -10.04 46.04
N ALA A 204 11.98 -9.40 45.14
CA ALA A 204 13.42 -9.23 45.26
C ALA A 204 13.73 -8.30 46.44
N HIS A 205 14.34 -8.85 47.50
CA HIS A 205 14.81 -8.07 48.63
C HIS A 205 16.01 -7.21 48.18
N GLU A 206 15.92 -5.91 48.40
CA GLU A 206 17.02 -4.95 48.18
C GLU A 206 18.23 -5.29 49.06
N SER A 207 19.42 -5.09 48.50
CA SER A 207 20.70 -4.99 49.21
C SER A 207 21.35 -3.64 48.94
#